data_AF-W4N9D2-F1
#
_entry.id   AF-W4N9D2-F1
#
_cell.length_a   1.000
_cell.length_b   1.000
_cell.length_c   1.000
_cell.angle_alpha   90.00
_cell.angle_beta   90.00
_cell.angle_gamma   90.00
#
_symmetry.space_group_name_H-M   'P 1'
#
loop_
_entity.id
_entity.type
_entity.pdbx_description
1 polymer ?
#
loop_
_entity_poly.entity_id
_entity_poly.type
_entity_poly.pdbx_seq_one_letter_code
_entity_poly.pdbx_strand_id
1 'polypeptide(L)'
;MSNISPNHYKGGPFECIELSRLLSSDWGQVVQYCYRWKDKNGTEDLRKAAWFAQDAVMHGIPIITDDTCAREIDYRVSEIRALLTTLAKADWMELEEIWITLANGTPQHVLTLLIRKITEVENEKEKTE
;
A
#
# COMPACT_ATOMS: atom_id res chain seq x y z
N MET A 1 -5.57 -0.05 28.21
CA MET A 1 -5.74 -0.93 27.04
C MET A 1 -4.36 -1.17 26.46
N SER A 2 -3.89 -2.42 26.49
CA SER A 2 -2.60 -2.79 25.89
C SER A 2 -2.70 -2.59 24.38
N ASN A 3 -1.74 -1.85 23.84
CA ASN A 3 -1.72 -1.50 22.42
C ASN A 3 -1.17 -2.70 21.63
N ILE A 4 -2.06 -3.61 21.20
CA ILE A 4 -1.73 -4.87 20.50
C ILE A 4 -1.12 -4.60 19.10
N SER A 5 -1.38 -3.42 18.51
CA SER A 5 -0.82 -3.02 17.23
C SER A 5 0.72 -2.86 17.35
N PRO A 6 1.55 -3.41 16.45
CA PRO A 6 3.00 -3.19 16.45
C PRO A 6 3.36 -1.72 16.19
N ASN A 7 4.40 -1.20 16.84
CA ASN A 7 4.76 0.23 16.76
C ASN A 7 5.12 0.74 15.35
N HIS A 8 5.64 -0.10 14.46
CA HIS A 8 5.99 0.28 13.08
C HIS A 8 4.76 0.48 12.16
N TYR A 9 3.55 0.33 12.69
CA TYR A 9 2.31 0.75 12.03
C TYR A 9 1.72 2.02 12.65
N LYS A 10 2.37 2.56 13.69
CA LYS A 10 1.94 3.73 14.45
C LYS A 10 2.89 4.88 14.14
N GLY A 11 2.48 5.71 13.20
CA GLY A 11 3.29 6.86 12.78
C GLY A 11 2.65 7.64 11.66
N GLY A 12 1.85 6.98 10.82
CA GLY A 12 1.13 7.64 9.76
C GLY A 12 -0.20 8.24 10.23
N PRO A 13 -0.95 8.85 9.30
CA PRO A 13 -2.15 9.63 9.60
C PRO A 13 -3.29 8.87 10.31
N PHE A 14 -3.27 7.53 10.28
CA PHE A 14 -4.24 6.60 10.88
C PHE A 14 -3.58 5.22 11.04
N GLU A 15 -4.14 4.29 11.82
CA GLU A 15 -3.52 2.96 11.97
C GLU A 15 -3.61 2.15 10.67
N CYS A 16 -2.51 1.54 10.20
CA CYS A 16 -2.47 0.81 8.92
C CYS A 16 -3.56 -0.28 8.76
N ILE A 17 -4.03 -0.87 9.87
CA ILE A 17 -5.12 -1.85 9.85
C ILE A 17 -6.45 -1.25 9.40
N GLU A 18 -6.69 0.04 9.62
CA GLU A 18 -7.92 0.74 9.21
C GLU A 18 -8.10 0.70 7.68
N LEU A 19 -7.00 0.75 6.93
CA LEU A 19 -6.98 0.62 5.48
C LEU A 19 -6.82 -0.82 5.01
N SER A 20 -5.80 -1.55 5.50
CA SER A 20 -5.45 -2.85 4.92
C SER A 20 -6.54 -3.91 5.06
N ARG A 21 -7.40 -3.81 6.08
CA ARG A 21 -8.56 -4.71 6.26
C ARG A 21 -9.68 -4.51 5.23
N LEU A 22 -9.71 -3.37 4.54
CA LEU A 22 -10.77 -3.02 3.59
C LEU A 22 -10.46 -3.56 2.18
N LEU A 23 -9.20 -3.90 1.93
CA LEU A 23 -8.68 -4.38 0.65
C LEU A 23 -8.76 -5.92 0.57
N SER A 24 -8.62 -6.45 -0.63
CA SER A 24 -8.36 -7.88 -0.80
C SER A 24 -7.04 -8.29 -0.13
N SER A 25 -6.90 -9.57 0.20
CA SER A 25 -5.77 -10.09 1.00
C SER A 25 -4.41 -9.62 0.49
N ASP A 26 -4.11 -9.81 -0.80
CA ASP A 26 -2.81 -9.43 -1.38
C ASP A 26 -2.59 -7.91 -1.36
N TRP A 27 -3.62 -7.14 -1.69
CA TRP A 27 -3.52 -5.67 -1.69
C TRP A 27 -3.44 -5.09 -0.27
N GLY A 28 -4.04 -5.75 0.72
CA GLY A 28 -3.84 -5.46 2.13
C GLY A 28 -2.38 -5.65 2.53
N GLN A 29 -1.73 -6.73 2.06
CA GLN A 29 -0.30 -6.96 2.29
C GLN A 29 0.56 -5.90 1.59
N VAL A 30 0.27 -5.56 0.32
CA VAL A 30 0.93 -4.46 -0.40
C VAL A 30 0.94 -3.19 0.43
N VAL A 31 -0.23 -2.76 0.93
CA VAL A 31 -0.34 -1.56 1.78
C VAL A 31 0.49 -1.70 3.05
N GLN A 32 0.40 -2.84 3.76
CA GLN A 32 1.15 -3.01 5.01
C GLN A 32 2.67 -2.90 4.83
N TYR A 33 3.20 -3.46 3.74
CA TYR A 33 4.63 -3.37 3.45
C TYR A 33 5.04 -1.95 3.04
N CYS A 34 4.27 -1.28 2.18
CA CYS A 34 4.49 0.12 1.84
C CYS A 34 4.36 1.04 3.05
N TYR A 35 3.44 0.77 3.98
CA TYR A 35 3.18 1.64 5.11
C TYR A 35 4.37 1.71 6.09
N ARG A 36 5.17 0.65 6.18
CA ARG A 36 6.23 0.49 7.20
C ARG A 36 7.65 0.42 6.63
N TRP A 37 7.81 0.59 5.30
CA TRP A 37 9.03 0.15 4.62
C TRP A 37 10.28 0.82 5.19
N LYS A 38 10.28 2.15 5.41
CA LYS A 38 11.43 2.86 5.99
C LYS A 38 11.68 2.48 7.45
N ASP A 39 10.64 2.18 8.21
CA ASP A 39 10.72 2.00 9.65
C ASP A 39 11.04 0.55 10.08
N LYS A 40 11.02 -0.42 9.16
CA LYS A 40 11.22 -1.84 9.50
C LYS A 40 12.33 -2.53 8.71
N ASN A 41 12.15 -2.78 7.42
CA ASN A 41 13.08 -3.61 6.62
C ASN A 41 13.66 -2.87 5.39
N GLY A 42 13.37 -1.58 5.24
CA GLY A 42 13.81 -0.79 4.08
C GLY A 42 13.27 -1.36 2.76
N THR A 43 14.14 -1.38 1.74
CA THR A 43 13.83 -1.85 0.38
C THR A 43 13.25 -3.26 0.35
N GLU A 44 13.57 -4.12 1.33
CA GLU A 44 13.01 -5.47 1.41
C GLU A 44 11.48 -5.48 1.57
N ASP A 45 10.92 -4.53 2.32
CA ASP A 45 9.46 -4.41 2.40
C ASP A 45 8.87 -3.94 1.07
N LEU A 46 9.53 -3.03 0.33
CA LEU A 46 9.08 -2.67 -1.02
C LEU A 46 9.09 -3.86 -1.98
N ARG A 47 10.11 -4.74 -1.91
CA ARG A 47 10.15 -5.97 -2.73
C ARG A 47 9.01 -6.92 -2.39
N LYS A 48 8.67 -7.07 -1.11
CA LYS A 48 7.49 -7.85 -0.68
C LYS A 48 6.19 -7.24 -1.20
N ALA A 49 6.05 -5.91 -1.14
CA ALA A 49 4.91 -5.23 -1.74
C ALA A 49 4.80 -5.51 -3.24
N ALA A 50 5.91 -5.41 -3.98
CA ALA A 50 5.93 -5.73 -5.41
C ALA A 50 5.57 -7.20 -5.69
N TRP A 51 6.04 -8.14 -4.86
CA TRP A 51 5.72 -9.56 -4.99
C TRP A 51 4.22 -9.84 -4.85
N PHE A 52 3.57 -9.29 -3.80
CA PHE A 52 2.11 -9.42 -3.62
C PHE A 52 1.32 -8.73 -4.73
N ALA A 53 1.77 -7.54 -5.18
CA ALA A 53 1.13 -6.84 -6.29
C ALA A 53 1.24 -7.63 -7.60
N GLN A 54 2.39 -8.28 -7.85
CA GLN A 54 2.61 -9.12 -9.02
C GLN A 54 1.70 -10.35 -9.00
N ASP A 55 1.62 -11.05 -7.87
CA ASP A 55 0.76 -12.21 -7.71
C ASP A 55 -0.71 -11.85 -7.94
N ALA A 56 -1.18 -10.75 -7.32
CA ALA A 56 -2.53 -10.24 -7.51
C ALA A 56 -2.82 -9.88 -8.98
N VAL A 57 -1.89 -9.21 -9.65
CA VAL A 57 -2.01 -8.87 -11.08
C VAL A 57 -2.10 -10.13 -11.95
N MET A 58 -1.25 -11.13 -11.70
CA MET A 58 -1.22 -12.38 -12.45
C MET A 58 -2.52 -13.18 -12.32
N HIS A 59 -3.11 -13.18 -11.12
CA HIS A 59 -4.34 -13.93 -10.83
C HIS A 59 -5.62 -13.09 -11.00
N GLY A 60 -5.51 -11.83 -11.44
CA GLY A 60 -6.66 -10.95 -11.64
C GLY A 60 -7.37 -10.55 -10.35
N ILE A 61 -6.66 -10.55 -9.22
CA ILE A 61 -7.21 -10.16 -7.92
C ILE A 61 -7.39 -8.63 -7.88
N PRO A 62 -8.63 -8.13 -7.73
CA PRO A 62 -8.88 -6.70 -7.65
C PRO A 62 -8.36 -6.12 -6.33
N ILE A 63 -8.09 -4.81 -6.30
CA ILE A 63 -7.71 -4.08 -5.08
C ILE A 63 -8.80 -4.21 -3.99
N ILE A 64 -10.07 -4.24 -4.41
CA ILE A 64 -11.24 -4.33 -3.55
C ILE A 64 -12.04 -5.56 -3.98
N THR A 65 -12.41 -6.44 -3.04
CA THR A 65 -13.26 -7.62 -3.32
C THR A 65 -14.73 -7.21 -3.50
N ASP A 66 -15.42 -7.89 -4.42
CA ASP A 66 -16.84 -7.69 -4.74
C ASP A 66 -17.77 -8.60 -3.90
N ASP A 67 -17.42 -8.83 -2.64
CA ASP A 67 -18.12 -9.78 -1.76
C ASP A 67 -19.33 -9.17 -1.02
N THR A 68 -19.69 -7.93 -1.35
CA THR A 68 -20.72 -7.14 -0.63
C THR A 68 -21.82 -6.65 -1.57
N CYS A 69 -22.98 -6.28 -1.03
CA CYS A 69 -24.06 -5.74 -1.87
C CYS A 69 -23.65 -4.38 -2.47
N ALA A 70 -24.18 -4.02 -3.65
CA ALA A 70 -23.76 -2.82 -4.41
C ALA A 70 -23.68 -1.51 -3.60
N ARG A 71 -24.56 -1.29 -2.61
CA ARG A 71 -24.54 -0.09 -1.75
C ARG A 71 -23.41 -0.08 -0.73
N GLU A 72 -23.00 -1.25 -0.23
CA GLU A 72 -21.88 -1.38 0.70
C GLU A 72 -20.53 -1.20 -0.03
N ILE A 73 -20.48 -1.56 -1.32
CA ILE A 73 -19.32 -1.35 -2.18
C ILE A 73 -19.01 0.15 -2.31
N ASP A 74 -20.02 0.99 -2.58
CA ASP A 74 -19.80 2.44 -2.77
C ASP A 74 -19.20 3.13 -1.52
N TYR A 75 -19.68 2.77 -0.34
CA TYR A 75 -19.15 3.31 0.92
C TYR A 75 -17.72 2.82 1.17
N ARG A 76 -17.47 1.51 1.02
CA ARG A 76 -16.12 0.93 1.19
C ARG A 76 -15.11 1.55 0.22
N VAL A 77 -15.47 1.68 -1.06
CA VAL A 77 -14.61 2.31 -2.08
C VAL A 77 -14.30 3.77 -1.71
N SER A 78 -15.31 4.52 -1.23
CA SER A 78 -15.14 5.91 -0.81
C SER A 78 -14.21 6.04 0.41
N GLU A 79 -14.35 5.15 1.39
CA GLU A 79 -13.49 5.10 2.58
C GLU A 79 -12.04 4.75 2.22
N ILE A 80 -11.82 3.72 1.40
CA ILE A 80 -10.50 3.32 0.90
C ILE A 80 -9.82 4.48 0.17
N ARG A 81 -10.55 5.15 -0.73
CA ARG A 81 -10.03 6.31 -1.47
C ARG A 81 -9.66 7.47 -0.54
N ALA A 82 -10.46 7.76 0.48
CA ALA A 82 -10.18 8.82 1.44
C ALA A 82 -8.91 8.52 2.25
N LEU A 83 -8.74 7.28 2.72
CA LEU A 83 -7.56 6.84 3.46
C LEU A 83 -6.30 6.89 2.58
N LEU A 84 -6.34 6.35 1.37
CA LEU A 84 -5.23 6.40 0.43
C LEU A 84 -4.87 7.83 0.02
N THR A 85 -5.86 8.70 -0.19
CA THR A 85 -5.64 10.13 -0.47
C THR A 85 -4.99 10.82 0.71
N THR A 86 -5.31 10.42 1.94
CA THR A 86 -4.67 10.96 3.16
C THR A 86 -3.20 10.57 3.23
N LEU A 87 -2.84 9.32 2.89
CA LEU A 87 -1.45 8.90 2.77
C LEU A 87 -0.71 9.65 1.66
N ALA A 88 -1.34 9.82 0.50
CA ALA A 88 -0.78 10.58 -0.62
C ALA A 88 -0.47 12.03 -0.22
N LYS A 89 -1.43 12.75 0.39
CA LYS A 89 -1.26 14.14 0.82
C LYS A 89 -0.16 14.33 1.87
N ALA A 90 0.07 13.33 2.70
CA ALA A 90 1.13 13.34 3.70
C ALA A 90 2.49 12.90 3.11
N ASP A 91 2.53 12.53 1.82
CA ASP A 91 3.61 11.78 1.19
C ASP A 91 4.16 10.68 2.10
N TRP A 92 3.23 9.89 2.68
CA TRP A 92 3.58 8.95 3.71
C TRP A 92 4.62 7.94 3.18
N MET A 93 5.77 7.89 3.85
CA MET A 93 6.90 7.05 3.45
C MET A 93 7.50 7.37 2.07
N GLU A 94 7.30 8.59 1.53
CA GLU A 94 7.78 9.03 0.22
C GLU A 94 7.24 8.16 -0.94
N LEU A 95 5.95 7.81 -0.85
CA LEU A 95 5.24 6.96 -1.80
C LEU A 95 3.97 7.63 -2.36
N GLU A 96 3.88 8.97 -2.40
CA GLU A 96 2.71 9.73 -2.90
C GLU A 96 2.07 9.12 -4.17
N GLU A 97 2.85 8.91 -5.23
CA GLU A 97 2.34 8.42 -6.52
C GLU A 97 1.75 7.01 -6.42
N ILE A 98 2.32 6.15 -5.57
CA ILE A 98 1.82 4.80 -5.32
C ILE A 98 0.49 4.87 -4.56
N TRP A 99 0.36 5.75 -3.56
CA TRP A 99 -0.88 5.95 -2.83
C TRP A 99 -2.01 6.50 -3.73
N ILE A 100 -1.69 7.46 -4.61
CA ILE A 100 -2.64 7.98 -5.60
C ILE A 100 -3.10 6.86 -6.55
N THR A 101 -2.16 6.03 -7.01
CA THR A 101 -2.44 4.96 -7.96
C THR A 101 -3.23 3.81 -7.33
N LEU A 102 -3.00 3.50 -6.04
CA LEU A 102 -3.85 2.58 -5.29
C LEU A 102 -5.30 3.08 -5.19
N ALA A 103 -5.52 4.40 -5.11
CA ALA A 103 -6.86 4.97 -4.95
C ALA A 103 -7.66 5.01 -6.27
N ASN A 104 -6.98 5.31 -7.38
CA ASN A 104 -7.63 5.69 -8.64
C ASN A 104 -7.08 4.99 -9.88
N GLY A 105 -5.99 4.23 -9.76
CA GLY A 105 -5.30 3.59 -10.86
C GLY A 105 -5.69 2.13 -11.05
N THR A 106 -4.83 1.39 -11.74
CA THR A 106 -5.00 -0.05 -11.99
C THR A 106 -3.98 -0.87 -11.20
N PRO A 107 -4.31 -2.14 -10.87
CA PRO A 107 -3.35 -3.10 -10.33
C PRO A 107 -1.97 -3.10 -11.00
N GLN A 108 -1.95 -3.12 -12.34
CA GLN A 108 -0.72 -3.13 -13.14
C GLN A 108 0.09 -1.85 -12.94
N HIS A 109 -0.57 -0.69 -12.87
CA HIS A 109 0.12 0.58 -12.68
C HIS A 109 0.77 0.67 -11.29
N VAL A 110 0.10 0.16 -10.24
CA VAL A 110 0.70 0.10 -8.89
C VAL A 110 1.96 -0.77 -8.90
N LEU A 111 1.92 -1.93 -9.55
CA LEU A 111 3.08 -2.80 -9.68
C LEU A 111 4.25 -2.10 -10.40
N THR A 112 3.98 -1.40 -11.52
CA THR A 112 5.00 -0.63 -12.25
C THR A 112 5.66 0.41 -11.35
N LEU A 113 4.89 1.16 -10.57
CA LEU A 113 5.43 2.19 -9.68
C LEU A 113 6.23 1.60 -8.51
N LEU A 114 5.81 0.45 -7.96
CA LEU A 114 6.58 -0.27 -6.94
C LEU A 114 7.95 -0.69 -7.47
N ILE A 115 8.00 -1.29 -8.67
CA ILE A 115 9.27 -1.68 -9.30
C ILE A 115 10.16 -0.45 -9.52
N ARG A 116 9.59 0.64 -10.05
CA ARG A 116 10.32 1.90 -10.27
C ARG A 116 10.91 2.43 -8.97
N LYS A 117 10.13 2.48 -7.89
CA LYS A 117 10.59 2.96 -6.57
C LYS A 117 11.69 2.09 -5.99
N ILE A 118 11.62 0.76 -6.16
CA ILE A 118 12.70 -0.15 -5.73
C ILE A 118 14.00 0.22 -6.44
N THR A 119 13.97 0.36 -7.76
CA THR A 119 15.15 0.73 -8.56
C THR A 119 15.70 2.11 -8.19
N GLU A 120 14.83 3.10 -7.96
CA GLU A 120 15.23 4.43 -7.49
C GLU A 120 16.02 4.34 -6.18
N VAL A 121 15.48 3.64 -5.17
CA VAL A 121 16.10 3.49 -3.84
C VAL A 121 17.40 2.68 -3.90
N GLU A 122 17.50 1.66 -4.75
CA GLU A 122 18.73 0.88 -4.94
C GLU A 122 19.85 1.73 -5.57
N ASN A 123 19.53 2.49 -6.62
CA ASN A 123 20.49 3.38 -7.27
C ASN A 123 20.98 4.52 -6.36
N GLU A 124 20.16 4.99 -5.43
CA GLU A 124 20.56 6.01 -4.44
C GLU A 124 21.56 5.45 -3.43
N LYS A 125 21.39 4.19 -3.02
CA LYS A 125 22.34 3.52 -2.11
C LYS A 125 23.71 3.36 -2.74
N GLU A 126 23.78 2.92 -4.00
CA GLU A 126 25.03 2.76 -4.74
C GLU A 126 25.83 4.06 -4.93
N LYS A 127 25.15 5.23 -4.94
CA LYS A 127 25.82 6.53 -5.05
C LYS A 127 26.37 7.07 -3.73
N THR A 128 25.95 6.47 -2.62
CA THR A 128 26.29 6.92 -1.26
C THR A 128 27.39 6.05 -0.62
N GLU A 129 27.76 4.94 -1.28
CA GLU A 129 28.87 4.03 -0.95
C GLU A 129 30.13 4.38 -1.77
#